data_AF-A0A081CGP1-F1
#
_entry.id   AF-A0A081CGP1-F1
#
_cell.length_a   1.000
_cell.length_b   1.000
_cell.length_c   1.000
_cell.angle_alpha   90.00
_cell.angle_beta   90.00
_cell.angle_gamma   90.00
#
_symmetry.space_group_name_H-M   'P 1'
#
loop_
_entity.id
_entity.type
_entity.pdbx_description
1 polymer ?
#
loop_
_entity_poly.entity_id
_entity_poly.type
_entity_poly.pdbx_seq_one_letter_code
_entity_poly.pdbx_strand_id
1 'polypeptide(L)'
;MDLNQQRDDPHGVQRLLDILRRQQDASSSSAAPPSNPFASASQPEADAHASSDAAAQRRRAYASSSSAYTPAEAPFDPYAFNPFSAANPVLDAPPTVPPKKDAPRDLASLSFAESLPILSGLAADAGLMRRLRVLRTQQRELERRLAKEYQQFAATKERQYPHVKQRKEEDHRRRADALAQWDKCLQAQQHELARVGVPTFVPTTDRRKVETQRKVLAVLVDMLDDQEPS
;
A
#
# COMPACT_ATOMS: atom_id res chain seq x y z
N MET A 1 5.93 -29.62 -15.42
CA MET A 1 5.04 -28.46 -15.67
C MET A 1 5.61 -27.29 -14.88
N ASP A 2 6.59 -26.60 -15.47
CA ASP A 2 7.37 -25.55 -14.82
C ASP A 2 6.64 -24.20 -14.88
N LEU A 3 6.07 -23.78 -13.76
CA LEU A 3 5.29 -22.54 -13.60
C LEU A 3 6.14 -21.27 -13.41
N ASN A 4 7.48 -21.38 -13.39
CA ASN A 4 8.37 -20.25 -13.13
C ASN A 4 8.97 -19.61 -14.39
N GLN A 5 8.70 -20.14 -15.59
CA GLN A 5 9.25 -19.61 -16.84
C GLN A 5 8.49 -18.39 -17.38
N GLN A 6 7.40 -17.99 -16.72
CA GLN A 6 6.47 -16.96 -17.21
C GLN A 6 6.71 -15.57 -16.62
N ARG A 7 7.72 -15.40 -15.74
CA ARG A 7 7.94 -14.14 -15.01
C ARG A 7 8.84 -13.13 -15.72
N ASP A 8 9.64 -13.57 -16.69
CA ASP A 8 10.60 -12.72 -17.40
C ASP A 8 10.38 -12.76 -18.93
N ASP A 9 9.14 -12.89 -19.38
CA ASP A 9 8.84 -12.68 -20.81
C ASP A 9 8.64 -11.18 -21.07
N PRO A 10 9.58 -10.50 -21.76
CA PRO A 10 9.43 -9.07 -22.08
C PRO A 10 8.19 -8.79 -22.94
N HIS A 11 7.65 -9.82 -23.62
CA HIS A 11 6.41 -9.71 -24.40
C HIS A 11 5.14 -9.84 -23.54
N GLY A 12 5.26 -10.32 -22.30
CA GLY A 12 4.14 -10.50 -21.38
C GLY A 12 3.48 -9.16 -21.01
N VAL A 13 4.30 -8.14 -20.74
CA VAL A 13 3.82 -6.78 -20.46
C VAL A 13 3.14 -6.18 -21.69
N GLN A 14 3.70 -6.42 -22.88
CA GLN A 14 3.17 -5.91 -24.13
C GLN A 14 1.79 -6.52 -24.47
N ARG A 15 1.61 -7.83 -24.23
CA ARG A 15 0.28 -8.47 -24.30
C ARG A 15 -0.72 -7.89 -23.31
N LEU A 16 -0.28 -7.58 -22.09
CA LEU A 16 -1.16 -7.04 -21.06
C LEU A 16 -1.65 -5.62 -21.41
N LEU A 17 -0.76 -4.80 -21.98
CA LEU A 17 -1.12 -3.48 -22.50
C LEU A 17 -2.06 -3.56 -23.70
N ASP A 18 -1.85 -4.50 -24.63
CA ASP A 18 -2.74 -4.73 -25.78
C ASP A 18 -4.14 -5.19 -25.34
N ILE A 19 -4.23 -6.04 -24.32
CA ILE A 19 -5.50 -6.49 -23.74
C ILE A 19 -6.24 -5.32 -23.10
N LEU A 20 -5.55 -4.49 -22.31
CA LEU A 20 -6.13 -3.31 -21.67
C LEU A 20 -6.63 -2.29 -22.70
N ARG A 21 -5.87 -2.08 -23.79
CA ARG A 21 -6.25 -1.19 -24.88
C ARG A 21 -7.52 -1.66 -25.60
N ARG A 22 -7.62 -2.96 -25.90
CA ARG A 22 -8.84 -3.55 -26.47
C ARG A 22 -10.05 -3.44 -25.54
N GLN A 23 -9.85 -3.54 -24.22
CA GLN A 23 -10.95 -3.37 -23.26
C GLN A 23 -11.42 -1.92 -23.15
N GLN A 24 -10.52 -0.94 -23.27
CA GLN A 24 -10.89 0.47 -23.36
C GLN A 24 -11.65 0.77 -24.66
N ASP A 25 -11.17 0.28 -25.80
CA ASP A 25 -11.82 0.54 -27.10
C ASP A 25 -13.20 -0.11 -27.20
N ALA A 26 -13.39 -1.30 -26.59
CA ALA A 26 -14.69 -1.96 -26.51
C ALA A 26 -15.72 -1.21 -25.63
N SER A 27 -15.26 -0.40 -24.67
CA SER A 27 -16.13 0.35 -23.76
C SER A 27 -16.65 1.66 -24.37
N SER A 28 -16.06 2.14 -25.47
CA SER A 28 -16.44 3.38 -26.13
C SER A 28 -17.35 3.19 -27.35
N SER A 29 -17.62 1.95 -27.78
CA SER A 29 -18.51 1.67 -28.91
C SER A 29 -19.82 1.04 -28.45
N SER A 30 -20.64 1.81 -27.73
CA SER A 30 -22.07 1.52 -27.58
C SER A 30 -22.80 1.94 -28.86
N ALA A 31 -22.65 1.16 -29.92
CA ALA A 31 -23.42 1.31 -31.16
C ALA A 31 -23.93 -0.05 -31.62
N ALA A 32 -25.23 -0.24 -31.45
CA ALA A 32 -26.13 -1.22 -32.07
C ALA A 32 -25.87 -2.73 -31.90
N PRO A 33 -26.89 -3.53 -31.55
CA PRO A 33 -26.80 -4.99 -31.59
C PRO A 33 -26.91 -5.50 -33.03
N PRO A 34 -26.01 -6.37 -33.52
CA PRO A 34 -26.27 -7.15 -34.72
C PRO A 34 -27.20 -8.32 -34.39
N SER A 35 -28.28 -8.40 -35.15
CA SER A 35 -29.17 -9.54 -35.28
C SER A 35 -28.39 -10.75 -35.82
N ASN A 36 -28.45 -11.88 -35.11
CA ASN A 36 -27.88 -13.17 -35.54
C ASN A 36 -28.96 -14.04 -36.21
N PRO A 37 -28.85 -14.37 -37.52
CA PRO A 37 -29.74 -15.28 -38.21
C PRO A 37 -28.95 -16.50 -38.71
N PHE A 38 -28.77 -17.52 -37.87
CA PHE A 38 -28.44 -18.94 -38.17
C PHE A 38 -27.76 -19.55 -36.91
N ALA A 39 -28.28 -20.55 -36.21
CA ALA A 39 -28.43 -21.96 -36.64
C ALA A 39 -27.06 -22.55 -37.09
N SER A 40 -26.53 -23.68 -36.65
CA SER A 40 -27.04 -24.85 -35.94
C SER A 40 -25.86 -25.74 -35.53
N ALA A 41 -26.14 -26.67 -34.60
CA ALA A 41 -25.58 -28.02 -34.48
C ALA A 41 -24.08 -28.21 -34.15
N SER A 42 -23.77 -28.78 -32.98
CA SER A 42 -23.51 -30.24 -32.83
C SER A 42 -23.00 -30.58 -31.42
N GLN A 43 -23.69 -31.53 -30.78
CA GLN A 43 -23.19 -32.46 -29.74
C GLN A 43 -22.13 -33.42 -30.34
N PRO A 44 -21.26 -34.15 -29.58
CA PRO A 44 -21.61 -35.11 -28.50
C PRO A 44 -20.65 -35.13 -27.27
N GLU A 45 -21.16 -35.44 -26.07
CA GLU A 45 -21.10 -36.69 -25.26
C GLU A 45 -19.77 -37.05 -24.52
N ALA A 46 -19.92 -37.19 -23.19
CA ALA A 46 -19.28 -38.11 -22.21
C ALA A 46 -17.75 -38.02 -21.95
N ASP A 47 -17.17 -38.12 -20.74
CA ASP A 47 -17.50 -38.74 -19.43
C ASP A 47 -16.92 -37.86 -18.28
N ALA A 48 -17.62 -37.56 -17.19
CA ALA A 48 -17.82 -38.32 -15.94
C ALA A 48 -16.62 -38.39 -14.95
N HIS A 49 -16.89 -37.85 -13.74
CA HIS A 49 -16.37 -38.17 -12.38
C HIS A 49 -15.48 -37.17 -11.60
N ALA A 50 -16.09 -36.72 -10.48
CA ALA A 50 -15.54 -36.49 -9.13
C ALA A 50 -14.71 -35.19 -8.92
N SER A 51 -15.03 -34.25 -8.02
CA SER A 51 -15.86 -34.26 -6.82
C SER A 51 -16.32 -32.82 -6.50
N SER A 52 -17.63 -32.64 -6.31
CA SER A 52 -18.18 -31.47 -5.63
C SER A 52 -18.28 -31.77 -4.14
N ASP A 53 -17.83 -30.84 -3.30
CA ASP A 53 -18.48 -30.40 -2.05
C ASP A 53 -17.43 -29.88 -1.05
N ALA A 54 -17.22 -28.55 -1.04
CA ALA A 54 -16.63 -27.84 0.11
C ALA A 54 -16.63 -26.29 0.00
N ALA A 55 -16.93 -25.69 -1.16
CA ALA A 55 -16.63 -24.26 -1.39
C ALA A 55 -17.86 -23.32 -1.46
N ALA A 56 -19.07 -23.77 -1.11
CA ALA A 56 -20.31 -23.00 -1.31
C ALA A 56 -20.97 -22.43 -0.03
N GLN A 57 -20.30 -22.43 1.13
CA GLN A 57 -20.95 -22.04 2.41
C GLN A 57 -20.45 -20.74 3.07
N ARG A 58 -19.56 -19.94 2.46
CA ARG A 58 -19.11 -18.65 3.06
C ARG A 58 -19.79 -17.40 2.53
N ARG A 59 -21.00 -17.52 1.99
CA ARG A 59 -21.88 -16.39 1.65
C ARG A 59 -23.07 -16.33 2.62
N ARG A 60 -22.86 -15.89 3.87
CA ARG A 60 -23.93 -15.42 4.78
C ARG A 60 -23.31 -14.98 6.11
N ALA A 61 -23.09 -13.67 6.27
CA ALA A 61 -23.20 -12.95 7.55
C ALA A 61 -22.72 -11.49 7.37
N TYR A 62 -23.39 -10.72 6.52
CA TYR A 62 -23.46 -9.27 6.73
C TYR A 62 -24.75 -9.04 7.51
N ALA A 63 -24.67 -9.21 8.83
CA ALA A 63 -25.69 -8.76 9.74
C ALA A 63 -25.63 -7.22 9.72
N SER A 64 -26.53 -6.64 8.94
CA SER A 64 -26.85 -5.22 8.97
C SER A 64 -27.39 -4.89 10.35
N SER A 65 -26.54 -4.33 11.22
CA SER A 65 -26.98 -3.69 12.44
C SER A 65 -27.65 -2.36 12.05
N SER A 66 -28.92 -2.43 11.66
CA SER A 66 -29.79 -1.28 11.55
C SER A 66 -29.92 -0.64 12.93
N SER A 67 -29.18 0.46 13.11
CA SER A 67 -29.31 1.37 14.24
C SER A 67 -30.78 1.75 14.39
N ALA A 68 -31.38 1.34 15.51
CA ALA A 68 -32.71 1.76 15.92
C ALA A 68 -32.69 3.27 16.15
N TYR A 69 -33.17 4.02 15.16
CA TYR A 69 -33.48 5.43 15.31
C TYR A 69 -34.80 5.50 16.06
N THR A 70 -34.78 5.85 17.34
CA THR A 70 -35.98 6.27 18.05
C THR A 70 -36.25 7.72 17.64
N PRO A 71 -37.33 8.03 16.88
CA PRO A 71 -37.72 9.40 16.68
C PRO A 71 -38.28 9.92 18.00
N ALA A 72 -37.44 10.60 18.79
CA ALA A 72 -37.94 11.47 19.83
C ALA A 72 -38.66 12.62 19.11
N GLU A 73 -39.99 12.63 19.23
CA GLU A 73 -40.93 13.59 18.69
C GLU A 73 -40.69 14.95 19.35
N ALA A 74 -39.61 15.63 18.94
CA ALA A 74 -39.43 17.04 19.23
C ALA A 74 -40.41 17.82 18.34
N PRO A 75 -41.22 18.73 18.89
CA PRO A 75 -42.16 19.53 18.12
C PRO A 75 -41.40 20.28 17.03
N PHE A 76 -41.69 19.92 15.77
CA PHE A 76 -41.12 20.56 14.59
C PHE A 76 -41.65 21.99 14.54
N ASP A 77 -40.79 22.96 14.87
CA ASP A 77 -41.08 24.37 14.71
C ASP A 77 -40.82 24.76 13.24
N PRO A 78 -41.86 25.00 12.43
CA PRO A 78 -41.72 25.34 11.02
C PRO A 78 -41.06 26.71 10.79
N TYR A 79 -40.81 27.49 11.85
CA TYR A 79 -40.14 28.79 11.78
C TYR A 79 -38.71 28.79 12.33
N ALA A 80 -38.18 27.65 12.78
CA ALA A 80 -36.79 27.56 13.27
C ALA A 80 -35.73 27.69 12.16
N PHE A 81 -36.13 27.58 10.89
CA PHE A 81 -35.26 27.77 9.73
C PHE A 81 -35.37 29.19 9.16
N ASN A 82 -35.42 30.21 10.01
CA ASN A 82 -35.41 31.60 9.57
C ASN A 82 -33.98 32.17 9.70
N PRO A 83 -33.21 32.32 8.61
CA PRO A 83 -31.81 32.76 8.64
C PRO A 83 -31.63 34.22 9.10
N PHE A 84 -32.72 34.94 9.37
CA PHE A 84 -32.75 36.34 9.82
C PHE A 84 -33.34 36.54 11.23
N SER A 85 -33.65 35.47 11.97
CA SER A 85 -34.10 35.61 13.36
C SER A 85 -32.94 36.08 14.25
N ALA A 86 -32.86 37.39 14.45
CA ALA A 86 -31.87 38.12 15.24
C ALA A 86 -31.95 37.88 16.76
N ALA A 87 -32.57 36.78 17.21
CA ALA A 87 -32.53 36.35 18.60
C ALA A 87 -31.44 35.29 18.76
N ASN A 88 -30.18 35.71 18.63
CA ASN A 88 -29.09 34.93 19.17
C ASN A 88 -29.27 34.95 20.71
N PRO A 89 -29.58 33.81 21.37
CA PRO A 89 -29.33 33.74 22.79
C PRO A 89 -27.86 34.12 22.98
N VAL A 90 -27.61 35.03 23.92
CA VAL A 90 -26.26 35.39 24.34
C VAL A 90 -25.58 34.08 24.71
N LEU A 91 -24.79 33.56 23.78
CA LEU A 91 -23.90 32.44 23.97
C LEU A 91 -22.99 32.89 25.09
N ASP A 92 -23.26 32.34 26.27
CA ASP A 92 -22.39 32.26 27.41
C ASP A 92 -20.97 32.11 26.86
N ALA A 93 -20.16 33.16 27.02
CA ALA A 93 -18.86 33.24 26.37
C ALA A 93 -18.08 31.98 26.80
N PRO A 94 -17.63 31.13 25.86
CA PRO A 94 -16.92 29.92 26.23
C PRO A 94 -15.76 30.33 27.13
N PRO A 95 -15.57 29.66 28.28
CA PRO A 95 -14.52 30.03 29.23
C PRO A 95 -13.22 30.14 28.44
N THR A 96 -12.56 31.29 28.53
CA THR A 96 -11.25 31.55 27.96
C THR A 96 -10.27 30.57 28.59
N VAL A 97 -10.19 29.38 28.00
CA VAL A 97 -9.26 28.35 28.43
C VAL A 97 -7.88 28.96 28.24
N PRO A 98 -7.06 29.06 29.30
CA PRO A 98 -5.75 29.70 29.19
C PRO A 98 -4.95 29.00 28.09
N PRO A 99 -4.19 29.77 27.27
CA PRO A 99 -3.38 29.20 26.19
C PRO A 99 -2.44 28.17 26.83
N LYS A 100 -2.72 26.89 26.58
CA LYS A 100 -1.85 25.81 27.02
C LYS A 100 -0.51 26.10 26.35
N LYS A 101 0.55 26.29 27.15
CA LYS A 101 1.92 26.40 26.64
C LYS A 101 2.13 25.22 25.69
N ASP A 102 2.25 25.52 24.41
CA ASP A 102 2.32 24.50 23.36
C ASP A 102 3.51 23.61 23.67
N ALA A 103 3.23 22.39 24.13
CA ALA A 103 4.26 21.38 24.23
C ALA A 103 4.89 21.22 22.84
N PRO A 104 6.21 21.02 22.74
CA PRO A 104 6.88 20.85 21.46
C PRO A 104 6.13 19.80 20.65
N ARG A 105 5.60 20.23 19.51
CA ARG A 105 4.70 19.42 18.69
C ARG A 105 5.46 18.19 18.21
N ASP A 106 4.96 17.02 18.55
CA ASP A 106 5.60 15.76 18.18
C ASP A 106 5.49 15.54 16.65
N LEU A 107 6.63 15.67 15.97
CA LEU A 107 6.77 15.53 14.52
C LEU A 107 6.36 14.14 14.03
N ALA A 108 6.38 13.12 14.90
CA ALA A 108 5.96 11.76 14.59
C ALA A 108 4.46 11.63 14.34
N SER A 109 3.66 12.49 14.97
CA SER A 109 2.19 12.42 14.98
C SER A 109 1.52 13.24 13.88
N LEU A 110 2.31 13.95 13.07
CA LEU A 110 1.81 14.81 12.01
C LEU A 110 1.14 14.01 10.90
N SER A 111 0.07 14.57 10.36
CA SER A 111 -0.54 14.05 9.13
C SER A 111 0.35 14.32 7.92
N PHE A 112 0.10 13.61 6.81
CA PHE A 112 0.85 13.81 5.57
C PHE A 112 0.78 15.27 5.08
N ALA A 113 -0.41 15.88 5.09
CA ALA A 113 -0.59 17.27 4.64
C ALA A 113 0.21 18.26 5.50
N GLU A 114 0.26 18.05 6.81
CA GLU A 114 1.03 18.89 7.73
C GLU A 114 2.54 18.71 7.58
N SER A 115 2.99 17.56 7.07
CA SER A 115 4.40 17.30 6.83
C SER A 115 4.94 18.02 5.59
N LEU A 116 4.11 18.33 4.57
CA LEU A 116 4.58 18.87 3.29
C LEU A 116 5.38 20.18 3.41
N PRO A 117 4.95 21.20 4.19
CA PRO A 117 5.74 22.44 4.33
C PRO A 117 7.06 22.21 5.07
N ILE A 118 7.13 21.19 5.92
CA ILE A 118 8.36 20.83 6.63
C ILE A 118 9.31 20.12 5.65
N LEU A 119 8.77 19.24 4.79
CA LEU A 119 9.55 18.51 3.79
C LEU A 119 10.19 19.46 2.77
N SER A 120 9.51 20.52 2.35
CA SER A 120 10.12 21.52 1.46
C SER A 120 11.29 22.25 2.12
N GLY A 121 11.20 22.54 3.43
CA GLY A 121 12.32 23.07 4.21
C GLY A 121 13.48 22.08 4.31
N LEU A 122 13.18 20.81 4.56
CA LEU A 122 14.18 19.73 4.62
C LEU A 122 14.82 19.44 3.27
N ALA A 123 14.13 19.70 2.15
CA ALA A 123 14.67 19.58 0.80
C ALA A 123 15.90 20.49 0.58
N ALA A 124 15.89 21.67 1.20
CA ALA A 124 16.99 22.62 1.12
C ALA A 124 18.19 22.23 2.00
N ASP A 125 18.03 21.26 2.91
CA ASP A 125 19.13 20.78 3.76
C ASP A 125 20.02 19.77 3.01
N ALA A 126 21.15 20.27 2.51
CA ALA A 126 22.18 19.46 1.85
C ALA A 126 22.74 18.35 2.75
N GLY A 127 22.74 18.53 4.07
CA GLY A 127 23.17 17.54 5.04
C GLY A 127 22.25 16.33 5.07
N LEU A 128 20.94 16.56 5.13
CA LEU A 128 19.93 15.50 5.03
C LEU A 128 20.04 14.77 3.68
N MET A 129 20.10 15.50 2.56
CA MET A 129 20.19 14.88 1.23
C MET A 129 21.42 13.98 1.10
N ARG A 130 22.58 14.41 1.61
CA ARG A 130 23.78 13.58 1.66
C ARG A 130 23.57 12.31 2.48
N ARG A 131 22.90 12.38 3.63
CA ARG A 131 22.59 11.20 4.46
C ARG A 131 21.63 10.25 3.72
N LEU A 132 20.61 10.78 3.04
CA LEU A 132 19.69 9.96 2.23
C LEU A 132 20.42 9.19 1.13
N ARG A 133 21.39 9.82 0.43
CA ARG A 133 22.25 9.12 -0.54
C ARG A 133 23.01 7.97 0.10
N VAL A 134 23.60 8.19 1.28
CA VAL A 134 24.33 7.14 2.02
C VAL A 134 23.39 5.98 2.37
N LEU A 135 22.21 6.26 2.92
CA LEU A 135 21.23 5.21 3.26
C LEU A 135 20.79 4.42 2.03
N ARG A 136 20.58 5.08 0.87
CA ARG A 136 20.24 4.44 -0.40
C ARG A 136 21.35 3.54 -0.91
N THR A 137 22.60 3.98 -0.82
CA THR A 137 23.77 3.16 -1.18
C THR A 137 23.88 1.94 -0.27
N GLN A 138 23.74 2.11 1.05
CA GLN A 138 23.73 1.00 2.01
C GLN A 138 22.64 -0.02 1.70
N GLN A 139 21.44 0.43 1.35
CA GLN A 139 20.35 -0.45 0.93
C GLN A 139 20.73 -1.24 -0.32
N ARG A 140 21.19 -0.57 -1.38
CA ARG A 140 21.59 -1.23 -2.64
C ARG A 140 22.72 -2.24 -2.43
N GLU A 141 23.68 -1.93 -1.56
CA GLU A 141 24.76 -2.85 -1.21
C GLU A 141 24.24 -4.08 -0.47
N LEU A 142 23.32 -3.91 0.48
CA LEU A 142 22.67 -5.02 1.18
C LEU A 142 21.88 -5.90 0.20
N GLU A 143 21.06 -5.30 -0.67
CA GLU A 143 20.31 -6.03 -1.71
C GLU A 143 21.24 -6.85 -2.59
N ARG A 144 22.32 -6.22 -3.07
CA ARG A 144 23.32 -6.89 -3.91
C ARG A 144 24.01 -8.03 -3.16
N ARG A 145 24.33 -7.86 -1.88
CA ARG A 145 24.95 -8.91 -1.06
C ARG A 145 24.00 -10.09 -0.86
N LEU A 146 22.77 -9.83 -0.40
CA LEU A 146 21.76 -10.87 -0.18
C LEU A 146 21.42 -11.63 -1.47
N ALA A 147 21.32 -10.92 -2.60
CA ALA A 147 21.11 -11.53 -3.91
C ALA A 147 22.25 -12.47 -4.31
N LYS A 148 23.52 -12.04 -4.11
CA LYS A 148 24.70 -12.87 -4.38
C LYS A 148 24.73 -14.12 -3.49
N GLU A 149 24.49 -13.97 -2.19
CA GLU A 149 24.45 -15.09 -1.24
C GLU A 149 23.37 -16.11 -1.62
N TYR A 150 22.19 -15.63 -2.01
CA TYR A 150 21.10 -16.50 -2.45
C TYR A 150 21.39 -17.19 -3.78
N GLN A 151 22.00 -16.49 -4.74
CA GLN A 151 22.44 -17.08 -6.02
C GLN A 151 23.50 -18.16 -5.81
N GLN A 152 24.49 -17.92 -4.94
CA GLN A 152 25.51 -18.92 -4.60
C GLN A 152 24.88 -20.16 -3.99
N PHE A 153 23.96 -19.99 -3.05
CA PHE A 153 23.22 -21.11 -2.48
C PHE A 153 22.39 -21.85 -3.53
N ALA A 154 21.70 -21.14 -4.42
CA ALA A 154 20.92 -21.74 -5.48
C ALA A 154 21.77 -22.60 -6.43
N ALA A 155 23.01 -22.17 -6.71
CA ALA A 155 23.96 -22.92 -7.54
C ALA A 155 24.51 -24.18 -6.85
N THR A 156 24.67 -24.16 -5.52
CA THR A 156 25.27 -25.29 -4.78
C THR A 156 24.27 -26.23 -4.11
N LYS A 157 23.03 -25.80 -3.89
CA LYS A 157 22.05 -26.55 -3.06
C LYS A 157 21.71 -27.93 -3.58
N GLU A 158 21.76 -28.16 -4.88
CA GLU A 158 21.48 -29.47 -5.47
C GLU A 158 22.58 -30.48 -5.15
N ARG A 159 23.84 -30.03 -5.11
CA ARG A 159 25.00 -30.87 -4.75
C ARG A 159 25.11 -31.08 -3.25
N GLN A 160 24.84 -30.04 -2.46
CA GLN A 160 24.98 -30.07 -0.99
C GLN A 160 23.84 -30.81 -0.30
N TYR A 161 22.61 -30.75 -0.85
CA TYR A 161 21.42 -31.35 -0.25
C TYR A 161 20.73 -32.29 -1.24
N PRO A 162 21.11 -33.58 -1.25
CA PRO A 162 20.47 -34.61 -2.09
C PRO A 162 18.98 -34.78 -1.74
N HIS A 163 18.63 -34.68 -0.45
CA HIS A 163 17.24 -34.81 -0.01
C HIS A 163 16.41 -33.54 -0.24
N VAL A 164 15.33 -33.68 -0.99
CA VAL A 164 14.43 -32.56 -1.36
C VAL A 164 13.83 -31.85 -0.14
N LYS A 165 13.51 -32.59 0.94
CA LYS A 165 12.94 -32.00 2.17
C LYS A 165 13.94 -31.06 2.86
N GLN A 166 15.17 -31.53 3.08
CA GLN A 166 16.25 -30.73 3.67
C GLN A 166 16.58 -29.51 2.82
N ARG A 167 16.61 -29.66 1.49
CA ARG A 167 16.83 -28.55 0.56
C ARG A 167 15.78 -27.44 0.70
N LYS A 168 14.50 -27.81 0.83
CA LYS A 168 13.40 -26.84 1.01
C LYS A 168 13.48 -26.12 2.36
N GLU A 169 13.80 -26.85 3.41
CA GLU A 169 13.94 -26.28 4.76
C GLU A 169 15.11 -25.29 4.82
N GLU A 170 16.25 -25.63 4.23
CA GLU A 170 17.41 -24.75 4.16
C GLU A 170 17.14 -23.50 3.30
N ASP A 171 16.45 -23.65 2.17
CA ASP A 171 16.03 -22.54 1.30
C ASP A 171 15.09 -21.59 2.06
N HIS A 172 14.12 -22.14 2.82
CA HIS A 172 13.22 -21.35 3.66
C HIS A 172 13.98 -20.62 4.77
N ARG A 173 14.90 -21.30 5.47
CA ARG A 173 15.73 -20.69 6.53
C ARG A 173 16.51 -19.50 6.00
N ARG A 174 17.21 -19.66 4.86
CA ARG A 174 17.99 -18.57 4.27
C ARG A 174 17.16 -17.40 3.80
N ARG A 175 15.95 -17.64 3.26
CA ARG A 175 15.03 -16.54 2.92
C ARG A 175 14.56 -15.80 4.17
N ALA A 176 14.25 -16.51 5.25
CA ALA A 176 13.87 -15.89 6.52
C ALA A 176 15.02 -15.05 7.10
N ASP A 177 16.27 -15.55 7.04
CA ASP A 177 17.45 -14.81 7.48
C ASP A 177 17.69 -13.55 6.63
N ALA A 178 17.52 -13.65 5.31
CA ALA A 178 17.63 -12.50 4.41
C ALA A 178 16.57 -11.43 4.70
N LEU A 179 15.32 -11.83 4.95
CA LEU A 179 14.26 -10.93 5.38
C LEU A 179 14.57 -10.29 6.74
N ALA A 180 15.09 -11.05 7.70
CA ALA A 180 15.48 -10.49 8.99
C ALA A 180 16.63 -9.47 8.87
N GLN A 181 17.60 -9.68 7.98
CA GLN A 181 18.64 -8.70 7.68
C GLN A 181 18.07 -7.44 7.02
N TRP A 182 17.13 -7.62 6.09
CA TRP A 182 16.41 -6.54 5.44
C TRP A 182 15.66 -5.67 6.45
N ASP A 183 14.89 -6.30 7.34
CA ASP A 183 14.11 -5.61 8.37
C ASP A 183 15.00 -4.83 9.34
N LYS A 184 16.16 -5.38 9.72
CA LYS A 184 17.16 -4.67 10.55
C LYS A 184 17.69 -3.42 9.86
N CYS A 185 17.99 -3.51 8.55
CA CYS A 185 18.45 -2.36 7.78
C CYS A 185 17.35 -1.29 7.69
N LEU A 186 16.11 -1.70 7.43
CA LEU A 186 14.96 -0.80 7.38
C LEU A 186 14.72 -0.10 8.74
N GLN A 187 14.81 -0.83 9.85
CA GLN A 187 14.70 -0.24 11.19
C GLN A 187 15.81 0.77 11.47
N ALA A 188 17.05 0.44 11.11
CA ALA A 188 18.18 1.36 11.25
C ALA A 188 17.97 2.64 10.41
N GLN A 189 17.47 2.51 9.18
CA GLN A 189 17.11 3.65 8.33
C GLN A 189 15.98 4.50 8.95
N GLN A 190 14.93 3.87 9.48
CA GLN A 190 13.84 4.59 10.16
C GLN A 190 14.34 5.37 11.38
N HIS A 191 15.22 4.76 12.19
CA HIS A 191 15.85 5.43 13.33
C HIS A 191 16.72 6.60 12.90
N GLU A 192 17.48 6.46 11.81
CA GLU A 192 18.27 7.55 11.26
C GLU A 192 17.39 8.70 10.76
N LEU A 193 16.30 8.42 10.04
CA LEU A 193 15.37 9.46 9.58
C LEU A 193 14.69 10.18 10.74
N ALA A 194 14.27 9.42 11.78
CA ALA A 194 13.73 9.99 13.01
C ALA A 194 14.77 10.89 13.71
N ARG A 195 16.04 10.46 13.75
CA ARG A 195 17.14 11.22 14.36
C ARG A 195 17.42 12.54 13.63
N VAL A 196 17.27 12.56 12.31
CA VAL A 196 17.45 13.79 11.50
C VAL A 196 16.20 14.68 11.54
N GLY A 197 15.14 14.26 12.24
CA GLY A 197 13.93 15.06 12.42
C GLY A 197 12.97 15.01 11.22
N VAL A 198 13.05 13.98 10.39
CA VAL A 198 12.10 13.81 9.28
C VAL A 198 10.70 13.50 9.86
N PRO A 199 9.65 14.27 9.50
CA PRO A 199 8.30 14.07 10.02
C PRO A 199 7.79 12.65 9.79
N THR A 200 6.89 12.19 10.65
CA THR A 200 6.14 10.91 10.53
C THR A 200 6.96 9.62 10.69
N PHE A 201 8.30 9.69 10.70
CA PHE A 201 9.16 8.51 10.88
C PHE A 201 9.26 8.11 12.35
N VAL A 202 8.58 7.01 12.67
CA VAL A 202 8.68 6.29 13.95
C VAL A 202 8.61 4.80 13.64
N PRO A 203 9.36 3.95 14.36
CA PRO A 203 9.21 2.49 14.28
C PRO A 203 7.77 2.12 14.62
N THR A 204 7.00 1.73 13.61
CA THR A 204 5.55 1.48 13.74
C THR A 204 5.17 0.25 12.96
N THR A 205 4.27 -0.55 13.55
CA THR A 205 3.62 -1.68 12.87
C THR A 205 2.25 -1.31 12.31
N ASP A 206 1.75 -0.10 12.61
CA ASP A 206 0.47 0.39 12.09
C ASP A 206 0.55 0.67 10.59
N ARG A 207 -0.23 -0.09 9.82
CA ARG A 207 -0.35 0.01 8.36
C ARG A 207 -0.67 1.44 7.90
N ARG A 208 -1.49 2.19 8.63
CA ARG A 208 -1.85 3.58 8.24
C ARG A 208 -0.64 4.50 8.32
N LYS A 209 0.14 4.39 9.39
CA LYS A 209 1.37 5.18 9.57
C LYS A 209 2.45 4.78 8.56
N VAL A 210 2.60 3.48 8.28
CA VAL A 210 3.51 2.99 7.24
C VAL A 210 3.16 3.58 5.87
N GLU A 211 1.88 3.66 5.53
CA GLU A 211 1.44 4.27 4.27
C GLU A 211 1.78 5.77 4.20
N THR A 212 1.59 6.50 5.30
CA THR A 212 2.01 7.90 5.40
C THR A 212 3.53 8.05 5.24
N GLN A 213 4.32 7.24 5.94
CA GLN A 213 5.78 7.23 5.82
C GLN A 213 6.24 6.93 4.38
N ARG A 214 5.57 6.00 3.69
CA ARG A 214 5.84 5.71 2.27
C ARG A 214 5.60 6.92 1.37
N LYS A 215 4.52 7.66 1.59
CA LYS A 215 4.22 8.88 0.83
C LYS A 215 5.27 9.96 1.07
N VAL A 216 5.64 10.18 2.33
CA VAL A 216 6.71 11.12 2.69
C VAL A 216 8.05 10.71 2.05
N LEU A 217 8.39 9.42 2.14
CA LEU A 217 9.61 8.89 1.54
C LEU A 217 9.60 9.04 0.01
N ALA A 218 8.47 8.82 -0.65
CA ALA A 218 8.34 8.98 -2.10
C ALA A 218 8.66 10.42 -2.52
N VAL A 219 8.14 11.43 -1.80
CA VAL A 219 8.48 12.85 -2.04
C VAL A 219 9.96 13.11 -1.81
N LEU A 220 10.55 12.58 -0.74
CA LEU A 220 11.98 12.75 -0.46
C LEU A 220 12.88 12.11 -1.53
N VAL A 221 12.48 10.97 -2.07
CA VAL A 221 13.20 10.27 -3.14
C VAL A 221 13.12 11.06 -4.44
N ASP A 222 11.94 11.58 -4.80
CA ASP A 222 11.74 12.39 -6.00
C ASP A 222 12.64 13.64 -5.96
N MET A 223 12.63 14.37 -4.85
CA MET A 223 13.51 15.53 -4.64
C MET A 223 15.00 15.16 -4.63
N LEU A 224 15.36 13.95 -4.18
CA LEU A 224 16.75 13.49 -4.19
C LEU A 224 17.22 13.22 -5.62
N ASP A 225 16.35 12.64 -6.44
CA ASP A 225 16.62 12.33 -7.85
C ASP A 225 16.71 13.63 -8.68
N ASP A 226 15.92 14.67 -8.38
CA ASP A 226 16.04 16.00 -9.00
C ASP A 226 17.38 16.71 -8.72
N GLN A 227 18.00 16.41 -7.58
CA GLN A 227 19.27 17.01 -7.15
C GLN A 227 20.50 16.23 -7.62
N GLU A 228 20.34 15.07 -8.25
CA GLU A 228 21.43 14.35 -8.90
C GLU A 228 21.54 14.88 -10.34
N PRO A 229 22.55 15.71 -10.66
CA PRO A 229 22.79 16.08 -12.04
C PRO A 229 23.07 14.80 -12.85
N SER A 230 22.29 14.60 -13.92
CA SER A 230 22.42 13.48 -14.85
C SER A 230 23.79 13.44 -15.52
#